data_AF-A0A023WZC7-F1
#
_entry.id   AF-A0A023WZC7-F1
#
_cell.length_a   1.000
_cell.length_b   1.000
_cell.length_c   1.000
_cell.angle_alpha   90.00
_cell.angle_beta   90.00
_cell.angle_gamma   90.00
#
_symmetry.space_group_name_H-M   'P 1'
#
loop_
_entity.id
_entity.type
_entity.pdbx_description
1 polymer ?
#
loop_
_entity_poly.entity_id
_entity_poly.type
_entity_poly.pdbx_seq_one_letter_code
_entity_poly.pdbx_strand_id
1 'polypeptide(L)'
;MASPSQPKSLIFDLEVAPGKADQPDRIFMVGALRPDTGEELERKVDKDLPGVLDALDSLGQGASFVLGHNDIDHDLPILKQQAPELALHQLPVIDTLRLSPLVFSPKPVSPPGPRSDLRESNAPAE
;
A
#
# COMPACT_ATOMS: atom_id res chain seq x y z
N MET A 1 13.92 22.12 13.95
CA MET A 1 12.93 21.03 13.90
C MET A 1 13.64 19.82 13.33
N ALA A 2 13.69 18.69 14.04
CA ALA A 2 14.27 17.48 13.49
C ALA A 2 13.36 17.00 12.35
N SER A 3 13.91 16.87 11.15
CA SER A 3 13.20 16.20 10.06
C SER A 3 12.86 14.79 10.54
N PRO A 4 11.61 14.30 10.36
CA PRO A 4 11.29 12.94 10.70
C PRO A 4 12.23 12.00 9.93
N SER A 5 12.71 10.94 10.58
CA SER A 5 13.44 9.87 9.89
C SER A 5 12.55 9.29 8.80
N GLN A 6 13.10 9.13 7.60
CA GLN A 6 12.38 8.51 6.50
C GLN A 6 11.99 7.06 6.85
N PRO A 7 10.83 6.57 6.38
CA PRO A 7 10.38 5.22 6.69
C PRO A 7 11.27 4.17 6.02
N LYS A 8 11.49 3.06 6.72
CA LYS A 8 12.15 1.86 6.18
C LYS A 8 11.16 1.02 5.38
N SER A 9 10.61 1.57 4.31
CA SER A 9 9.59 0.92 3.50
C SER A 9 10.11 0.61 2.10
N LEU A 10 9.82 -0.57 1.58
CA LEU A 10 9.91 -0.79 0.13
C LEU A 10 8.59 -0.31 -0.49
N ILE A 11 8.64 0.75 -1.28
CA ILE A 11 7.50 1.21 -2.08
C ILE A 11 7.65 0.64 -3.48
N PHE A 12 6.64 -0.01 -4.04
CA PHE A 12 6.72 -0.53 -5.40
C PHE A 12 5.37 -0.55 -6.12
N ASP A 13 5.43 -0.69 -7.44
CA ASP A 13 4.29 -0.82 -8.34
C ASP A 13 4.71 -1.64 -9.58
N LEU A 14 3.80 -2.45 -10.12
CA LEU A 14 4.04 -3.29 -11.29
C LEU A 14 3.16 -2.85 -12.46
N GLU A 15 3.78 -2.69 -13.61
CA GLU A 15 3.02 -2.62 -14.86
C GLU A 15 2.86 -4.01 -15.44
N VAL A 16 1.61 -4.43 -15.60
CA VAL A 16 1.26 -5.81 -15.92
C VAL A 16 0.32 -5.86 -17.12
N ALA A 17 0.66 -6.73 -18.08
CA ALA A 17 -0.22 -7.07 -19.19
C ALA A 17 -0.98 -8.36 -18.85
N PRO A 18 -2.31 -8.41 -19.08
CA PRO A 18 -3.09 -9.62 -18.82
C PRO A 18 -2.54 -10.84 -19.56
N GLY A 19 -2.51 -11.97 -18.87
CA GLY A 19 -2.17 -13.27 -19.43
C GLY A 19 -3.18 -13.69 -20.51
N LYS A 20 -2.76 -14.63 -21.36
CA LYS A 20 -3.69 -15.37 -22.23
C LYS A 20 -4.28 -16.55 -21.44
N ALA A 21 -5.28 -17.22 -22.02
CA ALA A 21 -5.76 -18.48 -21.47
C ALA A 21 -4.58 -19.42 -21.17
N ASP A 22 -4.54 -19.92 -19.93
CA ASP A 22 -3.50 -20.79 -19.37
C ASP A 22 -2.09 -20.17 -19.21
N GLN A 23 -1.96 -18.84 -19.29
CA GLN A 23 -0.71 -18.13 -19.05
C GLN A 23 -0.89 -17.13 -17.90
N PRO A 24 0.13 -16.96 -17.02
CA PRO A 24 0.08 -15.92 -16.00
C PRO A 24 0.10 -14.53 -16.65
N ASP A 25 -0.29 -13.53 -15.87
CA ASP A 25 -0.10 -12.14 -16.25
C ASP A 25 1.39 -11.85 -16.46
N ARG A 26 1.72 -10.91 -17.35
CA ARG A 26 3.09 -10.60 -17.69
C ARG A 26 3.48 -9.24 -17.12
N ILE A 27 4.39 -9.26 -16.14
CA ILE A 27 5.07 -8.04 -15.67
C ILE A 27 5.95 -7.52 -16.80
N PHE A 28 5.77 -6.26 -17.19
CA PHE A 28 6.59 -5.61 -18.22
C PHE A 28 7.32 -4.36 -17.72
N MET A 29 7.00 -3.87 -16.52
CA MET A 29 7.77 -2.83 -15.84
C MET A 29 7.66 -2.99 -14.32
N VAL A 30 8.73 -2.61 -13.63
CA VAL A 30 8.79 -2.53 -12.17
C VAL A 30 9.32 -1.15 -11.78
N GLY A 31 8.56 -0.46 -10.93
CA GLY A 31 8.96 0.77 -10.26
C GLY A 31 9.10 0.51 -8.76
N ALA A 32 10.14 1.03 -8.12
CA ALA A 32 10.28 0.98 -6.67
C ALA A 32 11.14 2.12 -6.09
N LEU A 33 10.89 2.44 -4.82
CA LEU A 33 11.58 3.46 -4.04
C LEU A 33 11.82 2.96 -2.61
N ARG A 34 13.01 3.28 -2.07
CA ARG A 34 13.40 3.01 -0.69
C ARG A 34 13.69 4.32 0.06
N PRO A 35 12.72 4.91 0.78
CA PRO A 35 12.83 6.29 1.29
C PRO A 35 13.97 6.53 2.28
N ASP A 36 14.33 5.55 3.11
CA ASP A 36 15.42 5.67 4.09
C ASP A 36 16.82 5.67 3.47
N THR A 37 17.00 5.03 2.30
CA THR A 37 18.28 5.02 1.57
C THR A 37 18.29 5.96 0.37
N GLY A 38 17.12 6.36 -0.12
CA GLY A 38 16.94 7.14 -1.34
C GLY A 38 17.18 6.34 -2.62
N GLU A 39 17.27 5.02 -2.53
CA GLU A 39 17.47 4.15 -3.68
C GLU A 39 16.16 3.96 -4.45
N GLU A 40 16.27 3.93 -5.78
CA GLU A 40 15.14 3.80 -6.70
C GLU A 40 15.44 2.70 -7.72
N LEU A 41 14.37 2.04 -8.18
CA LEU A 41 14.41 1.06 -9.26
C LEU A 41 13.34 1.43 -10.29
N GLU A 42 13.74 1.68 -11.52
CA GLU A 42 12.84 1.76 -12.66
C GLU A 42 13.39 0.87 -13.77
N ARG A 43 12.69 -0.23 -14.05
CA ARG A 43 13.14 -1.25 -14.99
C ARG A 43 12.00 -1.76 -15.85
N LYS A 44 12.20 -1.71 -17.17
CA LYS A 44 11.39 -2.47 -18.12
C LYS A 44 11.84 -3.93 -18.11
N VAL A 45 10.87 -4.83 -18.15
CA VAL A 45 11.11 -6.27 -18.24
C VAL A 45 11.01 -6.69 -19.70
N ASP A 46 12.16 -6.80 -20.36
CA ASP A 46 12.25 -7.29 -21.74
C ASP A 46 12.39 -8.82 -21.78
N LYS A 47 13.49 -9.35 -21.24
CA LYS A 47 13.81 -10.80 -21.24
C LYS A 47 14.26 -11.32 -19.88
N ASP A 48 14.60 -10.44 -18.95
CA ASP A 48 15.18 -10.79 -17.66
C ASP A 48 14.25 -10.41 -16.52
N LEU A 49 13.12 -11.11 -16.43
CA LEU A 49 12.23 -10.97 -15.29
C LEU A 49 12.93 -11.36 -13.97
N PRO A 50 13.65 -12.51 -13.88
CA PRO A 50 14.29 -12.89 -12.63
C PRO A 50 15.27 -11.84 -12.11
N GLY A 51 16.15 -11.30 -12.95
CA GLY A 51 17.11 -10.27 -12.53
C GLY A 51 16.45 -8.96 -12.08
N VAL A 52 15.31 -8.59 -12.67
CA VAL A 52 14.54 -7.41 -12.24
C VAL A 52 13.87 -7.67 -10.88
N LEU A 53 13.32 -8.86 -10.66
CA LEU A 53 12.68 -9.22 -9.40
C LEU A 53 13.71 -9.40 -8.26
N ASP A 54 14.88 -9.95 -8.56
CA ASP A 54 16.00 -10.02 -7.61
C ASP A 54 16.49 -8.62 -7.20
N ALA A 55 16.51 -7.66 -8.15
CA ALA A 55 16.85 -6.27 -7.85
C ALA A 55 15.80 -5.60 -6.96
N LEU A 56 14.51 -5.87 -7.20
CA LEU A 56 13.41 -5.41 -6.34
C LEU A 56 13.55 -5.96 -4.91
N ASP A 57 13.79 -7.27 -4.76
CA ASP A 57 13.93 -7.91 -3.46
C ASP A 57 15.19 -7.43 -2.71
N SER A 58 16.28 -7.20 -3.45
CA SER A 58 17.51 -6.60 -2.92
C SER A 58 17.28 -5.19 -2.37
N LEU A 59 16.53 -4.35 -3.10
CA LEU A 59 16.13 -3.01 -2.63
C LEU A 59 15.25 -3.09 -1.36
N GLY A 60 14.48 -4.16 -1.22
CA GLY A 60 13.66 -4.46 -0.05
C GLY A 60 14.44 -4.92 1.18
N GLN A 61 15.73 -5.25 1.07
CA GLN A 61 16.49 -5.78 2.20
C GLN A 61 16.54 -4.79 3.37
N GLY A 62 16.17 -5.27 4.56
CA GLY A 62 16.10 -4.44 5.76
C GLY A 62 14.92 -3.46 5.81
N ALA A 63 13.99 -3.51 4.85
CA ALA A 63 12.71 -2.82 4.98
C ALA A 63 11.88 -3.47 6.10
N SER A 64 11.06 -2.67 6.76
CA SER A 64 10.14 -3.11 7.81
C SER A 64 8.77 -3.50 7.28
N PHE A 65 8.41 -3.05 6.08
CA PHE A 65 7.13 -3.30 5.41
C PHE A 65 7.23 -2.93 3.92
N VAL A 66 6.27 -3.43 3.13
CA VAL A 66 6.01 -2.97 1.76
C VAL A 66 4.82 -2.01 1.73
N LEU A 67 4.83 -1.07 0.79
CA LEU A 67 3.79 -0.06 0.61
C LEU A 67 3.51 0.15 -0.88
N GLY A 68 2.25 0.10 -1.27
CA GLY A 68 1.86 0.33 -2.66
C GLY A 68 0.37 0.61 -2.82
N HIS A 69 -0.13 0.52 -4.04
CA HIS A 69 -1.53 0.81 -4.36
C HIS A 69 -2.19 -0.42 -4.96
N ASN A 70 -3.05 -1.08 -4.17
CA ASN A 70 -3.68 -2.35 -4.53
C ASN A 70 -2.75 -3.58 -4.50
N ASP A 71 -1.62 -3.50 -3.79
CA ASP A 71 -0.66 -4.60 -3.64
C ASP A 71 -1.31 -5.94 -3.25
N ILE A 72 -2.29 -5.90 -2.34
CA ILE A 72 -2.85 -7.12 -1.76
C ILE A 72 -3.65 -7.92 -2.80
N ASP A 73 -4.42 -7.21 -3.63
CA ASP A 73 -5.36 -7.83 -4.57
C ASP A 73 -4.81 -7.87 -6.01
N HIS A 74 -3.68 -7.19 -6.29
CA HIS A 74 -3.07 -7.13 -7.62
C HIS A 74 -1.60 -7.57 -7.61
N ASP A 75 -0.69 -6.73 -7.10
CA ASP A 75 0.76 -6.90 -7.34
C ASP A 75 1.36 -8.10 -6.61
N LEU A 76 1.04 -8.30 -5.33
CA LEU A 76 1.60 -9.41 -4.54
C LEU A 76 1.12 -10.79 -5.01
N PRO A 77 -0.16 -11.01 -5.37
CA PRO A 77 -0.58 -12.26 -6.02
C PRO A 77 0.24 -12.58 -7.27
N ILE A 78 0.47 -11.59 -8.14
CA ILE A 78 1.24 -11.75 -9.38
C ILE A 78 2.70 -12.06 -9.07
N LEU A 79 3.34 -11.34 -8.13
CA LEU A 79 4.70 -11.64 -7.69
C LEU A 79 4.82 -13.01 -7.05
N LYS A 80 3.87 -13.43 -6.19
CA LYS A 80 3.89 -14.76 -5.58
C LYS A 80 3.78 -15.88 -6.61
N GLN A 81 3.04 -15.66 -7.69
CA GLN A 81 2.91 -16.63 -8.77
C GLN A 81 4.21 -16.76 -9.58
N GLN A 82 4.94 -15.67 -9.78
CA GLN A 82 6.10 -15.61 -10.69
C GLN A 82 7.46 -15.75 -9.99
N ALA A 83 7.55 -15.35 -8.72
CA ALA A 83 8.73 -15.41 -7.87
C ALA A 83 8.30 -15.62 -6.40
N PRO A 84 7.86 -16.83 -6.02
CA PRO A 84 7.43 -17.14 -4.65
C PRO A 84 8.54 -17.07 -3.60
N GLU A 85 9.80 -17.09 -4.03
CA GLU A 85 11.00 -17.12 -3.18
C GLU A 85 11.43 -15.76 -2.62
N LEU A 86 10.88 -14.65 -3.13
CA LEU A 86 11.29 -13.31 -2.73
C LEU A 86 11.06 -13.06 -1.23
N ALA A 87 12.05 -12.48 -0.56
CA ALA A 87 11.98 -12.17 0.87
C ALA A 87 10.90 -11.13 1.18
N LEU A 88 10.59 -10.23 0.24
CA LEU A 88 9.56 -9.19 0.38
C LEU A 88 8.19 -9.77 0.72
N HIS A 89 7.89 -11.02 0.34
CA HIS A 89 6.61 -11.67 0.67
C HIS A 89 6.38 -11.88 2.16
N GLN A 90 7.44 -11.79 2.97
CA GLN A 90 7.39 -11.91 4.42
C GLN A 90 7.18 -10.57 5.13
N LEU A 91 7.29 -9.47 4.39
CA LEU A 91 7.11 -8.13 4.95
C LEU A 91 5.62 -7.83 5.18
N PRO A 92 5.26 -7.16 6.28
CA PRO A 92 3.94 -6.57 6.44
C PRO A 92 3.59 -5.66 5.25
N VAL A 93 2.32 -5.63 4.86
CA VAL A 93 1.84 -4.88 3.71
C VAL A 93 0.99 -3.69 4.16
N ILE A 94 1.30 -2.50 3.65
CA ILE A 94 0.45 -1.33 3.75
C ILE A 94 -0.11 -1.02 2.36
N ASP A 95 -1.41 -1.19 2.20
CA ASP A 95 -2.07 -0.98 0.91
C ASP A 95 -2.85 0.35 0.92
N THR A 96 -2.39 1.30 0.11
CA THR A 96 -2.99 2.64 0.06
C THR A 96 -4.42 2.65 -0.46
N LEU A 97 -4.82 1.69 -1.31
CA LEU A 97 -6.20 1.58 -1.76
C LEU A 97 -7.12 1.23 -0.59
N ARG A 98 -6.67 0.35 0.31
CA ARG A 98 -7.41 -0.02 1.53
C ARG A 98 -7.40 1.07 2.60
N LEU A 99 -6.35 1.89 2.66
CA LEU A 99 -6.29 3.05 3.56
C LEU A 99 -7.17 4.22 3.08
N SER A 100 -7.33 4.39 1.77
CA SER A 100 -8.10 5.49 1.17
C SER A 100 -9.47 5.73 1.82
N PRO A 101 -10.37 4.72 1.99
CA PRO A 101 -11.68 4.96 2.61
C PRO A 101 -11.63 5.31 4.11
N LEU A 102 -10.53 5.04 4.81
CA LEU A 102 -10.35 5.42 6.23
C LEU A 102 -9.98 6.90 6.37
N VAL A 103 -9.19 7.41 5.42
CA VAL A 103 -8.72 8.80 5.40
C VAL A 103 -9.74 9.71 4.72
N PHE A 104 -10.37 9.22 3.65
CA PHE A 104 -11.32 9.94 2.82
C PHE A 104 -12.70 9.31 2.93
N SER A 105 -13.27 9.34 4.13
CA SER A 105 -14.58 8.72 4.37
C SER A 105 -15.64 9.33 3.45
N PRO A 106 -16.36 8.53 2.65
CA PRO A 106 -17.45 9.02 1.82
C PRO A 106 -18.71 9.38 2.63
N LYS A 107 -18.71 9.14 3.95
CA LYS A 107 -19.83 9.52 4.82
C LYS A 107 -19.76 11.02 5.11
N PRO A 108 -20.82 11.79 4.85
CA PRO A 108 -20.90 13.16 5.34
C PRO A 108 -20.82 13.13 6.87
N VAL A 109 -20.04 14.04 7.45
CA VAL A 109 -20.19 14.37 8.88
C VAL A 109 -21.63 14.82 9.05
N SER A 110 -22.45 14.00 9.70
CA SER A 110 -23.79 14.42 10.07
C SER A 110 -23.64 15.66 10.94
N PRO A 111 -24.37 16.76 10.68
CA PRO A 111 -24.30 17.92 11.56
C PRO A 111 -24.61 17.47 12.99
N PRO A 112 -23.99 18.08 14.02
CA PRO A 112 -24.33 17.74 15.40
C PRO A 112 -25.85 17.87 15.55
N GLY A 113 -26.49 16.76 15.94
CA GLY A 113 -27.93 16.74 16.20
C GLY A 113 -28.29 17.80 17.24
N PRO A 114 -29.55 18.27 17.27
CA PRO A 114 -29.96 19.29 18.24
C PRO A 114 -29.61 18.78 19.64
N ARG A 115 -28.87 19.60 20.40
CA ARG A 115 -28.65 19.35 21.82
C ARG A 115 -30.03 19.28 22.44
N SER A 116 -30.40 18.12 23.00
CA SER A 116 -31.60 18.03 23.80
C SER A 116 -31.36 18.93 25.01
N ASP A 117 -31.92 20.14 24.98
CA ASP A 117 -31.90 21.03 26.12
C ASP A 117 -32.50 20.28 27.31
N LEU A 118 -31.66 20.08 28.32
CA LEU A 118 -32.09 19.61 29.64
C LEU A 118 -33.20 20.56 30.08
N ARG A 119 -34.44 20.08 30.09
CA ARG A 119 -35.55 20.80 30.70
C ARG A 119 -35.18 21.02 32.17
N GLU A 120 -34.85 22.25 32.52
CA GLU A 120 -34.83 22.72 33.90
C GLU A 120 -36.25 22.57 34.44
N SER A 121 -36.45 21.58 35.30
CA SER A 121 -37.65 21.46 36.13
C SER A 121 -37.58 22.53 37.22
N ASN A 122 -38.18 23.69 36.96
CA ASN A 122 -38.36 24.72 37.97
C ASN A 122 -39.85 24.89 38.33
N ALA A 123 -40.21 24.25 39.45
CA ALA A 123 -41.10 24.72 40.53
C ALA A 123 -42.62 24.91 40.26
N PRO A 124 -43.48 25.11 41.29
CA PRO A 124 -43.23 25.06 42.75
C PRO A 124 -44.16 24.12 43.52
N ALA A 125 -43.87 23.97 44.81
CA ALA A 125 -44.79 23.48 45.82
C ALA A 125 -45.84 24.57 46.14
N GLU A 126 -47.12 24.21 46.10
CA GLU A 126 -48.20 24.62 47.00
C GLU A 126 -49.33 23.59 46.96
#